data_AF-A0A2D7XI03-F1
#
_entry.id   AF-A0A2D7XI03-F1
#
_cell.length_a   1.000
_cell.length_b   1.000
_cell.length_c   1.000
_cell.angle_alpha   90.00
_cell.angle_beta   90.00
_cell.angle_gamma   90.00
#
_symmetry.space_group_name_H-M   'P 1'
#
loop_
_entity.id
_entity.type
_entity.pdbx_description
1 polymer ?
#
loop_
_entity_poly.entity_id
_entity_poly.type
_entity_poly.pdbx_seq_one_letter_code
_entity_poly.pdbx_strand_id
1 'polypeptide(L)'
;MTPAADAHQLQKTNHYQAAVIDACNRIAPNWPLDRMIAVNPWWTLRERTMPNVSALLAALSGAQMLMPADYFRERWQKQIRSHHLQEAARLLQLKATEPDLLAHLHRNTSPGRWLNVVNWMDHLQGVAHRMSWADETIHQLSQTSASVFQNADKTYQSAALEPTLYQAWLNAIQHDSGLEILMGAPGLLAIFKTLPNDHNALFELALHDLAPTTKNVPDYLHALLLDINGWASWVAYVEWQERLKGNTDFVLMPQLLAMRLAWEWVLWQHCYLNHPTLKAQLDEHWKVQWKALPTLIDEHAQHQQLRWCWQLANELAYQEVLTKKLRETPPTTDNTSTQLQAVFCIDVRSEPMRAALEAQSNAIQTIGFAGFFGLPITVNEPGSDFNEPNLPGLLAPKINVRQAALNTAKQAKKNNRRARLNSLSDGPAATFSIVESL
;
A
#
# COMPACT_ATOMS: atom_id res chain seq x y z
N MET A 1 7.27 -46.92 -5.54
CA MET A 1 6.21 -47.12 -6.56
C MET A 1 5.46 -45.81 -6.69
N THR A 2 5.82 -45.00 -7.68
CA THR A 2 4.93 -43.96 -8.25
C THR A 2 4.09 -44.65 -9.34
N PRO A 3 2.85 -44.20 -9.58
CA PRO A 3 2.62 -43.00 -10.39
C PRO A 3 1.51 -42.09 -9.81
N ALA A 4 1.65 -40.76 -9.79
CA ALA A 4 1.58 -39.89 -10.96
C ALA A 4 0.23 -39.93 -11.73
N ALA A 5 -0.89 -40.20 -11.06
CA ALA A 5 -2.22 -40.26 -11.70
C ALA A 5 -3.31 -39.30 -11.18
N ASP A 6 -3.08 -38.51 -10.12
CA ASP A 6 -4.13 -37.60 -9.57
C ASP A 6 -3.97 -36.11 -9.94
N ALA A 7 -2.95 -35.75 -10.74
CA ALA A 7 -2.77 -34.35 -11.19
C ALA A 7 -3.79 -33.92 -12.27
N HIS A 8 -4.56 -34.85 -12.85
CA HIS A 8 -5.41 -34.60 -14.01
C HIS A 8 -6.93 -34.55 -13.72
N GLN A 9 -7.35 -34.67 -12.46
CA GLN A 9 -8.76 -34.62 -12.03
C GLN A 9 -9.16 -33.38 -11.21
N LEU A 10 -8.25 -32.42 -11.00
CA LEU A 10 -8.58 -31.08 -10.50
C LEU A 10 -9.22 -30.22 -11.61
N GLN A 11 -10.37 -30.65 -12.13
CA GLN A 11 -11.22 -29.83 -12.99
C GLN A 11 -12.21 -29.01 -12.14
N LYS A 12 -11.92 -27.71 -12.04
CA LYS A 12 -12.88 -26.60 -11.81
C LYS A 12 -13.69 -26.54 -10.50
N THR A 13 -13.09 -26.81 -9.36
CA THR A 13 -13.62 -26.24 -8.10
C THR A 13 -12.59 -25.26 -7.56
N ASN A 14 -12.92 -23.97 -7.62
CA ASN A 14 -12.06 -22.89 -7.14
C ASN A 14 -12.48 -22.58 -5.70
N HIS A 15 -12.21 -23.52 -4.78
CA HIS A 15 -12.66 -23.50 -3.39
C HIS A 15 -12.25 -22.21 -2.68
N TYR A 16 -11.08 -21.67 -3.03
CA TYR A 16 -10.53 -20.48 -2.38
C TYR A 16 -10.79 -19.18 -3.15
N GLN A 17 -11.49 -19.23 -4.29
CA GLN A 17 -11.67 -18.05 -5.15
C GLN A 17 -12.30 -16.87 -4.42
N ALA A 18 -13.35 -17.12 -3.64
CA ALA A 18 -14.03 -16.08 -2.87
C ALA A 18 -13.09 -15.44 -1.83
N ALA A 19 -12.23 -16.24 -1.20
CA ALA A 19 -11.26 -15.74 -0.22
C ALA A 19 -10.13 -14.93 -0.88
N VAL A 20 -9.67 -15.35 -2.06
CA VAL A 20 -8.70 -14.61 -2.87
C VAL A 20 -9.27 -13.26 -3.27
N ILE A 21 -10.49 -13.23 -3.83
CA ILE A 21 -11.15 -11.98 -4.24
C ILE A 21 -11.34 -11.04 -3.04
N ASP A 22 -11.79 -11.57 -1.90
CA ASP A 22 -11.97 -10.78 -0.69
C ASP A 22 -10.64 -10.16 -0.22
N ALA A 23 -9.56 -10.93 -0.13
CA ALA A 23 -8.25 -10.43 0.26
C ALA A 23 -7.71 -9.37 -0.72
N CYS A 24 -7.80 -9.62 -2.03
CA CYS A 24 -7.35 -8.69 -3.07
C CYS A 24 -8.09 -7.34 -3.00
N ASN A 25 -9.39 -7.36 -2.68
CA ASN A 25 -10.21 -6.15 -2.58
C ASN A 25 -9.95 -5.31 -1.31
N ARG A 26 -9.14 -5.80 -0.37
CA ARG A 26 -8.81 -5.06 0.87
C ARG A 26 -7.64 -4.10 0.71
N ILE A 27 -6.90 -4.14 -0.39
CA ILE A 27 -5.74 -3.27 -0.63
C ILE A 27 -6.15 -1.97 -1.34
N ALA A 28 -5.76 -0.84 -0.75
CA ALA A 28 -5.94 0.46 -1.37
C ALA A 28 -4.90 0.72 -2.47
N PRO A 29 -5.26 1.37 -3.59
CA PRO A 29 -4.29 1.85 -4.54
C PRO A 29 -3.44 2.97 -3.94
N ASN A 30 -2.17 3.03 -4.35
CA ASN A 30 -1.28 4.16 -4.08
C ASN A 30 -0.74 4.73 -5.40
N TRP A 31 -0.78 6.05 -5.52
CA TRP A 31 -0.40 6.74 -6.75
C TRP A 31 1.12 6.96 -6.82
N PRO A 32 1.73 6.95 -8.02
CA PRO A 32 3.13 7.31 -8.19
C PRO A 32 3.39 8.75 -7.75
N LEU A 33 4.66 9.07 -7.48
CA LEU A 33 5.06 10.35 -6.88
C LEU A 33 4.61 11.58 -7.70
N ASP A 34 4.64 11.48 -9.03
CA ASP A 34 4.20 12.53 -9.96
C ASP A 34 2.67 12.76 -9.94
N ARG A 35 1.91 11.80 -9.40
CA ARG A 35 0.44 11.85 -9.28
C ARG A 35 -0.03 11.62 -7.85
N MET A 36 0.86 11.80 -6.87
CA MET A 36 0.57 11.47 -5.48
C MET A 36 -0.60 12.30 -4.97
N ILE A 37 -1.63 11.61 -4.50
CA ILE A 37 -2.81 12.21 -3.88
C ILE A 37 -2.97 11.68 -2.46
N ALA A 38 -3.43 12.52 -1.55
CA ALA A 38 -3.80 12.09 -0.22
C ALA A 38 -5.08 11.25 -0.29
N VAL A 39 -4.93 9.95 -0.09
CA VAL A 39 -6.04 9.00 0.01
C VAL A 39 -5.99 8.31 1.37
N ASN A 40 -7.15 7.92 1.89
CA ASN A 40 -7.19 7.05 3.06
C ASN A 40 -6.56 5.69 2.66
N PRO A 41 -5.43 5.28 3.27
CA PRO A 41 -4.73 4.05 2.89
C PRO A 41 -5.54 2.77 3.18
N TRP A 42 -6.67 2.90 3.87
CA TRP A 42 -7.56 1.79 4.24
C TRP A 42 -9.01 2.01 3.76
N TRP A 43 -9.23 2.87 2.76
CA TRP A 43 -10.57 3.20 2.24
C TRP A 43 -11.37 2.03 1.66
N THR A 44 -10.70 0.92 1.34
CA THR A 44 -11.28 -0.38 0.95
C THR A 44 -11.92 -1.10 2.14
N LEU A 45 -11.57 -0.73 3.36
CA LEU A 45 -12.08 -1.27 4.62
C LEU A 45 -13.07 -0.33 5.31
N ARG A 46 -13.57 0.70 4.62
CA ARG A 46 -14.43 1.77 5.18
C ARG A 46 -15.77 1.29 5.74
N GLU A 47 -16.20 0.08 5.38
CA GLU A 47 -17.41 -0.55 5.93
C GLU A 47 -17.20 -1.00 7.39
N ARG A 48 -15.95 -0.98 7.89
CA ARG A 48 -15.58 -1.26 9.28
C ARG A 48 -15.22 0.04 10.01
N THR A 49 -15.41 0.03 11.33
CA THR A 49 -14.99 1.16 12.18
C THR A 49 -13.46 1.26 12.23
N MET A 50 -12.93 2.48 12.41
CA MET A 50 -11.49 2.71 12.48
C MET A 50 -10.76 1.84 13.54
N PRO A 51 -11.30 1.67 14.78
CA PRO A 51 -10.69 0.76 15.75
C PRO A 51 -10.64 -0.69 15.25
N ASN A 52 -11.70 -1.20 14.61
CA ASN A 52 -11.70 -2.57 14.13
C ASN A 52 -10.72 -2.79 12.98
N VAL A 53 -10.56 -1.80 12.09
CA VAL A 53 -9.53 -1.82 11.04
C VAL A 53 -8.14 -1.80 11.66
N SER A 54 -7.89 -0.92 12.63
CA SER A 54 -6.62 -0.84 13.36
C SER A 54 -6.24 -2.16 14.03
N ALA A 55 -7.19 -2.81 14.71
CA ALA A 55 -6.95 -4.09 15.37
C ALA A 55 -6.61 -5.20 14.38
N LEU A 56 -7.36 -5.29 13.27
CA LEU A 56 -7.12 -6.25 12.20
C LEU A 56 -5.72 -6.06 11.60
N LEU A 57 -5.36 -4.83 11.22
CA LEU A 57 -4.08 -4.55 10.58
C LEU A 57 -2.90 -4.75 11.54
N ALA A 58 -3.06 -4.38 12.81
CA ALA A 58 -2.06 -4.62 13.86
C ALA A 58 -1.85 -6.13 14.08
N ALA A 59 -2.93 -6.91 14.14
CA ALA A 59 -2.84 -8.36 14.27
C ALA A 59 -2.16 -9.02 13.06
N LEU A 60 -2.50 -8.62 11.83
CA LEU A 60 -2.00 -9.27 10.62
C LEU A 60 -0.60 -8.83 10.19
N SER A 61 -0.21 -7.58 10.44
CA SER A 61 1.04 -7.00 9.92
C SER A 61 1.89 -6.30 10.98
N GLY A 62 1.33 -5.98 12.14
CA GLY A 62 1.96 -5.12 13.14
C GLY A 62 1.80 -3.62 12.90
N ALA A 63 1.09 -3.20 11.84
CA ALA A 63 0.82 -1.79 11.55
C ALA A 63 0.14 -1.08 12.73
N GLN A 64 0.58 0.13 13.03
CA GLN A 64 0.05 0.96 14.12
C GLN A 64 -0.64 2.19 13.54
N MET A 65 -1.93 2.38 13.82
CA MET A 65 -2.68 3.56 13.38
C MET A 65 -2.63 4.71 14.40
N LEU A 66 -2.36 4.39 15.66
CA LEU A 66 -2.30 5.35 16.75
C LEU A 66 -0.87 5.77 17.03
N MET A 67 -0.70 7.02 17.46
CA MET A 67 0.59 7.51 17.94
C MET A 67 1.07 6.69 19.17
N PRO A 68 2.39 6.57 19.41
CA PRO A 68 2.92 5.87 20.58
C PRO A 68 2.54 6.57 21.89
N ALA A 69 2.63 5.85 23.01
CA ALA A 69 2.26 6.38 24.34
C ALA A 69 2.99 7.69 24.70
N ASP A 70 4.26 7.81 24.31
CA ASP A 70 5.12 8.99 24.52
C ASP A 70 4.53 10.26 23.91
N TYR A 71 3.93 10.16 22.72
CA TYR A 71 3.25 11.27 22.08
C TYR A 71 2.11 11.80 22.96
N PHE A 72 1.29 10.90 23.51
CA PHE A 72 0.18 11.30 24.38
C PHE A 72 0.66 11.82 25.73
N ARG A 73 1.76 11.30 26.28
CA ARG A 73 2.40 11.87 27.48
C ARG A 73 2.83 13.32 27.26
N GLU A 74 3.43 13.63 26.12
CA GLU A 74 3.79 15.01 25.76
C GLU A 74 2.55 15.89 25.61
N ARG A 75 1.51 15.40 24.92
CA ARG A 75 0.25 16.14 24.74
C ARG A 75 -0.46 16.39 26.05
N TRP A 76 -0.43 15.46 27.00
CA TRP A 76 -0.96 15.65 28.36
C TRP A 76 -0.29 16.81 29.09
N GLN A 77 1.03 16.94 29.00
CA GLN A 77 1.75 18.04 29.64
C GLN A 77 1.40 19.40 29.04
N LYS A 78 1.07 19.45 27.74
CA LYS A 78 0.91 20.71 27.00
C LYS A 78 -0.54 21.13 26.77
N GLN A 79 -1.39 20.21 26.31
CA GLN A 79 -2.66 20.52 25.65
C GLN A 79 -3.85 19.73 26.20
N ILE A 80 -3.71 18.43 26.41
CA ILE A 80 -4.78 17.58 26.94
C ILE A 80 -4.97 17.92 28.42
N ARG A 81 -6.21 17.85 28.90
CA ARG A 81 -6.63 18.18 30.26
C ARG A 81 -7.63 17.13 30.72
N SER A 82 -7.84 17.03 32.04
CA SER A 82 -8.71 16.02 32.64
C SER A 82 -10.11 15.98 32.02
N HIS A 83 -10.72 17.15 31.75
CA HIS A 83 -12.06 17.21 31.15
C HIS A 83 -12.09 16.64 29.72
N HIS A 84 -11.02 16.77 28.93
CA HIS A 84 -10.91 16.15 27.62
C HIS A 84 -10.90 14.61 27.69
N LEU A 85 -10.21 14.04 28.68
CA LEU A 85 -10.18 12.59 28.90
C LEU A 85 -11.53 12.06 29.37
N GLN A 86 -12.17 12.77 30.31
CA GLN A 86 -13.49 12.40 30.82
C GLN A 86 -14.54 12.44 29.71
N GLU A 87 -14.52 13.48 28.87
CA GLU A 87 -15.44 13.60 27.75
C GLU A 87 -15.16 12.54 26.67
N ALA A 88 -13.90 12.26 26.34
CA ALA A 88 -13.53 11.19 25.42
C ALA A 88 -14.00 9.81 25.93
N ALA A 89 -13.78 9.51 27.21
CA ALA A 89 -14.22 8.27 27.83
C ALA A 89 -15.76 8.14 27.79
N ARG A 90 -16.48 9.24 28.06
CA ARG A 90 -17.94 9.30 27.96
C ARG A 90 -18.44 9.03 26.54
N LEU A 91 -17.85 9.68 25.53
CA LEU A 91 -18.21 9.53 24.12
C LEU A 91 -17.96 8.11 23.61
N LEU A 92 -16.87 7.48 24.06
CA LEU A 92 -16.53 6.09 23.73
C LEU A 92 -17.22 5.05 24.64
N GLN A 93 -18.04 5.50 25.60
CA GLN A 93 -18.73 4.65 26.58
C GLN A 93 -17.79 3.74 27.38
N LEU A 94 -16.59 4.24 27.68
CA LEU A 94 -15.60 3.51 28.46
C LEU A 94 -15.89 3.65 29.95
N LYS A 95 -15.72 2.55 30.68
CA LYS A 95 -15.78 2.52 32.15
C LYS A 95 -14.46 2.92 32.82
N ALA A 96 -13.45 3.28 32.02
CA ALA A 96 -12.13 3.62 32.50
C ALA A 96 -12.12 4.99 33.20
N THR A 97 -11.41 5.07 34.32
CA THR A 97 -11.17 6.32 35.05
C THR A 97 -9.93 7.04 34.50
N GLU A 98 -9.76 8.32 34.83
CA GLU A 98 -8.55 9.07 34.48
C GLU A 98 -7.25 8.41 34.98
N PRO A 99 -7.18 7.89 36.23
CA PRO A 99 -6.05 7.07 36.67
C PRO A 99 -5.78 5.84 35.78
N ASP A 100 -6.81 5.14 35.31
CA ASP A 100 -6.64 3.99 34.40
C ASP A 100 -6.03 4.41 33.06
N LEU A 101 -6.48 5.55 32.51
CA LEU A 101 -5.98 6.12 31.27
C LEU A 101 -4.52 6.55 31.39
N LEU A 102 -4.13 7.18 32.51
CA LEU A 102 -2.75 7.56 32.79
C LEU A 102 -1.87 6.32 32.98
N ALA A 103 -2.33 5.33 33.74
CA ALA A 103 -1.61 4.08 33.95
C ALA A 103 -1.38 3.32 32.62
N HIS A 104 -2.33 3.38 31.68
CA HIS A 104 -2.18 2.78 30.36
C HIS A 104 -0.97 3.33 29.58
N LEU A 105 -0.64 4.62 29.72
CA LEU A 105 0.53 5.20 29.05
C LEU A 105 1.87 4.68 29.57
N HIS A 106 1.89 4.02 30.72
CA HIS A 106 3.11 3.41 31.29
C HIS A 106 3.25 1.91 30.95
N ARG A 107 2.25 1.30 30.30
CA ARG A 107 2.32 -0.11 29.90
C ARG A 107 3.17 -0.26 28.64
N ASN A 108 4.19 -1.12 28.72
CA ASN A 108 5.08 -1.45 27.61
C ASN A 108 4.72 -2.80 26.93
N THR A 109 3.58 -3.40 27.28
CA THR A 109 3.13 -4.64 26.65
C THR A 109 2.39 -4.31 25.36
N SER A 110 2.61 -5.11 24.31
CA SER A 110 1.80 -5.11 23.09
C SER A 110 1.44 -6.54 22.76
N PRO A 111 0.23 -6.82 22.23
CA PRO A 111 -0.10 -8.15 21.76
C PRO A 111 0.88 -8.60 20.67
N GLY A 112 0.98 -9.92 20.46
CA GLY A 112 1.77 -10.47 19.36
C GLY A 112 1.22 -10.08 18.00
N ARG A 113 1.81 -10.60 16.92
CA ARG A 113 1.25 -10.49 15.58
C ARG A 113 1.25 -11.85 14.90
N TRP A 114 0.45 -11.97 13.86
CA TRP A 114 0.50 -13.06 12.92
C TRP A 114 1.90 -13.12 12.27
N LEU A 115 2.43 -14.32 12.16
CA LEU A 115 3.65 -14.65 11.46
C LEU A 115 3.31 -15.56 10.28
N ASN A 116 3.69 -15.14 9.08
CA ASN A 116 3.60 -15.97 7.87
C ASN A 116 4.64 -17.11 7.95
N VAL A 117 4.52 -18.15 7.11
CA VAL A 117 5.43 -19.30 7.09
C VAL A 117 6.87 -18.84 6.89
N VAL A 118 7.12 -17.90 5.99
CA VAL A 118 8.47 -17.31 5.81
C VAL A 118 9.05 -16.78 7.13
N ASN A 119 8.24 -16.10 7.96
CA ASN A 119 8.69 -15.53 9.23
C ASN A 119 8.88 -16.61 10.31
N TRP A 120 8.04 -17.65 10.32
CA TRP A 120 8.25 -18.79 11.21
C TRP A 120 9.53 -19.53 10.87
N MET A 121 9.86 -19.70 9.58
CA MET A 121 11.10 -20.32 9.14
C MET A 121 12.31 -19.53 9.62
N ASP A 122 12.31 -18.20 9.44
CA ASP A 122 13.36 -17.32 9.98
C ASP A 122 13.47 -17.40 11.50
N HIS A 123 12.35 -17.43 12.21
CA HIS A 123 12.32 -17.49 13.67
C HIS A 123 12.88 -18.81 14.21
N LEU A 124 12.50 -19.95 13.62
CA LEU A 124 12.85 -21.28 14.11
C LEU A 124 14.26 -21.71 13.68
N GLN A 125 14.70 -21.35 12.47
CA GLN A 125 16.05 -21.66 12.00
C GLN A 125 17.10 -20.69 12.55
N GLY A 126 16.69 -19.46 12.89
CA GLY A 126 17.57 -18.36 13.25
C GLY A 126 18.26 -17.73 12.04
N VAL A 127 18.48 -16.41 12.09
CA VAL A 127 19.14 -15.65 11.02
C VAL A 127 20.65 -15.59 11.28
N ALA A 128 21.33 -16.73 11.15
CA ALA A 128 22.78 -16.82 11.41
C ALA A 128 23.59 -16.23 10.23
N HIS A 129 23.79 -14.91 10.22
CA HIS A 129 24.64 -14.15 9.27
C HIS A 129 24.31 -14.35 7.77
N ARG A 130 23.07 -14.69 7.44
CA ARG A 130 22.56 -14.84 6.07
C ARG A 130 21.40 -13.88 5.84
N MET A 131 21.03 -13.68 4.58
CA MET A 131 19.77 -13.06 4.21
C MET A 131 18.61 -13.87 4.79
N SER A 132 17.57 -13.19 5.29
CA SER A 132 16.37 -13.85 5.80
C SER A 132 15.47 -14.34 4.66
N TRP A 133 14.63 -15.34 4.92
CA TRP A 133 13.62 -15.80 3.96
C TRP A 133 12.63 -14.69 3.62
N ALA A 134 12.26 -13.86 4.61
CA ALA A 134 11.40 -12.70 4.39
C ALA A 134 12.05 -11.68 3.43
N ASP A 135 13.31 -11.32 3.64
CA ASP A 135 14.02 -10.36 2.79
C ASP A 135 14.18 -10.89 1.36
N GLU A 136 14.54 -12.17 1.21
CA GLU A 136 14.70 -12.78 -0.11
C GLU A 136 13.37 -12.85 -0.87
N THR A 137 12.30 -13.24 -0.18
CA THR A 137 10.96 -13.25 -0.76
C THR A 137 10.59 -11.87 -1.28
N ILE A 138 10.80 -10.82 -0.47
CA ILE A 138 10.53 -9.44 -0.87
C ILE A 138 11.44 -9.03 -2.04
N HIS A 139 12.72 -9.37 -2.01
CA HIS A 139 13.69 -9.04 -3.04
C HIS A 139 13.29 -9.61 -4.41
N GLN A 140 13.04 -10.93 -4.47
CA GLN A 140 12.63 -11.62 -5.69
C GLN A 140 11.30 -11.11 -6.27
N LEU A 141 10.29 -10.93 -5.41
CA LEU A 141 9.01 -10.35 -5.84
C LEU A 141 9.20 -8.92 -6.36
N SER A 142 10.08 -8.14 -5.73
CA SER A 142 10.36 -6.77 -6.15
C SER A 142 11.10 -6.69 -7.48
N GLN A 143 12.09 -7.55 -7.72
CA GLN A 143 12.81 -7.59 -9.00
C GLN A 143 11.87 -7.92 -10.16
N THR A 144 11.01 -8.92 -9.98
CA THR A 144 10.05 -9.28 -11.02
C THR A 144 9.03 -8.16 -11.25
N SER A 145 8.46 -7.63 -10.17
CA SER A 145 7.48 -6.54 -10.26
C SER A 145 8.09 -5.31 -10.96
N ALA A 146 9.31 -4.92 -10.60
CA ALA A 146 10.02 -3.84 -11.24
C ALA A 146 10.26 -4.12 -12.74
N SER A 147 10.71 -5.32 -13.10
CA SER A 147 10.93 -5.70 -14.51
C SER A 147 9.64 -5.63 -15.33
N VAL A 148 8.52 -6.14 -14.81
CA VAL A 148 7.23 -6.12 -15.50
C VAL A 148 6.70 -4.70 -15.63
N PHE A 149 6.70 -3.91 -14.54
CA PHE A 149 6.07 -2.59 -14.53
C PHE A 149 6.94 -1.48 -15.15
N GLN A 150 8.27 -1.56 -15.09
CA GLN A 150 9.13 -0.58 -15.80
C GLN A 150 9.01 -0.70 -17.32
N ASN A 151 8.76 -1.90 -17.82
CA ASN A 151 8.55 -2.13 -19.24
C ASN A 151 7.12 -1.79 -19.69
N ALA A 152 6.16 -1.66 -18.77
CA ALA A 152 4.76 -1.35 -19.10
C ALA A 152 4.62 0.01 -19.83
N ASP A 153 5.35 1.06 -19.42
CA ASP A 153 5.30 2.38 -20.08
C ASP A 153 5.92 2.39 -21.49
N LYS A 154 6.80 1.45 -21.79
CA LYS A 154 7.40 1.29 -23.13
C LYS A 154 6.58 0.38 -24.06
N THR A 155 5.64 -0.40 -23.52
CA THR A 155 5.03 -1.55 -24.20
C THR A 155 3.53 -1.38 -24.45
N TYR A 156 2.94 -0.21 -24.17
CA TYR A 156 1.55 0.13 -24.53
C TYR A 156 1.22 0.06 -26.04
N GLN A 157 2.16 -0.36 -26.90
CA GLN A 157 1.98 -0.51 -28.34
C GLN A 157 1.83 -1.97 -28.84
N SER A 158 1.94 -3.00 -27.99
CA SER A 158 1.79 -4.40 -28.43
C SER A 158 0.70 -5.15 -27.67
N ALA A 159 -0.41 -5.44 -28.35
CA ALA A 159 -1.52 -6.25 -27.86
C ALA A 159 -1.25 -7.77 -27.93
N ALA A 160 0.01 -8.20 -28.00
CA ALA A 160 0.39 -9.61 -28.09
C ALA A 160 0.89 -10.14 -26.75
N LEU A 161 0.14 -11.11 -26.20
CA LEU A 161 0.48 -12.17 -25.23
C LEU A 161 1.90 -12.12 -24.61
N GLU A 162 2.19 -11.08 -23.82
CA GLU A 162 3.29 -11.12 -22.86
C GLU A 162 2.89 -12.03 -21.68
N PRO A 163 3.84 -12.76 -21.07
CA PRO A 163 3.54 -13.61 -19.93
C PRO A 163 2.88 -12.79 -18.83
N THR A 164 1.82 -13.35 -18.25
CA THR A 164 1.13 -12.77 -17.10
C THR A 164 2.13 -12.55 -15.94
N LEU A 165 1.86 -11.61 -15.03
CA LEU A 165 2.78 -11.27 -13.92
C LEU A 165 3.26 -12.52 -13.16
N TYR A 166 2.35 -13.46 -12.87
CA TYR A 166 2.70 -14.72 -12.22
C TYR A 166 3.61 -15.61 -13.08
N GLN A 167 3.33 -15.72 -14.38
CA GLN A 167 4.13 -16.54 -15.30
C GLN A 167 5.54 -15.97 -15.52
N ALA A 168 5.65 -14.64 -15.60
CA ALA A 168 6.94 -13.96 -15.68
C ALA A 168 7.80 -14.26 -14.43
N TRP A 169 7.19 -14.18 -13.24
CA TRP A 169 7.84 -14.56 -11.99
C TRP A 169 8.21 -16.05 -11.94
N LEU A 170 7.26 -16.93 -12.29
CA LEU A 170 7.46 -18.37 -12.24
C LEU A 170 8.62 -18.80 -13.14
N ASN A 171 8.67 -18.25 -14.36
CA ASN A 171 9.76 -18.51 -15.29
C ASN A 171 11.11 -18.00 -14.74
N ALA A 172 11.15 -16.81 -14.12
CA ALA A 172 12.39 -16.29 -13.54
C ALA A 172 12.87 -17.15 -12.36
N ILE A 173 12.01 -17.45 -11.38
CA ILE A 173 12.40 -18.15 -10.15
C ILE A 173 12.78 -19.62 -10.41
N GLN A 174 12.16 -20.29 -11.39
CA GLN A 174 12.49 -21.68 -11.75
C GLN A 174 13.88 -21.85 -12.40
N HIS A 175 14.49 -20.75 -12.83
CA HIS A 175 15.82 -20.72 -13.44
C HIS A 175 16.88 -20.04 -12.56
N ASP A 176 16.51 -19.53 -11.38
CA ASP A 176 17.45 -18.92 -10.45
C ASP A 176 18.24 -19.98 -9.68
N SER A 177 19.35 -20.41 -10.27
CA SER A 177 20.28 -21.36 -9.64
C SER A 177 21.11 -20.73 -8.51
N GLY A 178 21.16 -19.41 -8.41
CA GLY A 178 21.87 -18.70 -7.35
C GLY A 178 21.15 -18.78 -6.00
N LEU A 179 19.82 -18.92 -6.04
CA LEU A 179 18.96 -18.95 -4.85
C LEU A 179 19.35 -20.05 -3.84
N GLU A 180 19.52 -21.30 -4.31
CA GLU A 180 19.87 -22.42 -3.42
C GLU A 180 21.21 -22.21 -2.72
N ILE A 181 22.17 -21.60 -3.43
CA ILE A 181 23.52 -21.32 -2.92
C ILE A 181 23.44 -20.19 -1.89
N LEU A 182 22.75 -19.10 -2.22
CA LEU A 182 22.62 -17.92 -1.37
C LEU A 182 21.92 -18.24 -0.05
N MET A 183 20.85 -19.02 -0.10
CA MET A 183 20.08 -19.43 1.07
C MET A 183 20.66 -20.66 1.77
N GLY A 184 21.56 -21.40 1.10
CA GLY A 184 22.09 -22.68 1.58
C GLY A 184 20.99 -23.73 1.76
N ALA A 185 20.05 -23.77 0.82
CA ALA A 185 18.85 -24.60 0.84
C ALA A 185 18.80 -25.51 -0.41
N PRO A 186 19.57 -26.61 -0.43
CA PRO A 186 19.59 -27.51 -1.57
C PRO A 186 18.20 -28.13 -1.80
N GLY A 187 17.82 -28.28 -3.07
CA GLY A 187 16.55 -28.86 -3.48
C GLY A 187 15.36 -27.89 -3.49
N LEU A 188 15.55 -26.62 -3.10
CA LEU A 188 14.50 -25.60 -3.14
C LEU A 188 14.01 -25.33 -4.58
N LEU A 189 14.93 -25.25 -5.54
CA LEU A 189 14.63 -25.00 -6.95
C LEU A 189 13.83 -26.16 -7.57
N ALA A 190 14.10 -27.39 -7.13
CA ALA A 190 13.33 -28.55 -7.55
C ALA A 190 11.86 -28.42 -7.15
N ILE A 191 11.57 -27.83 -5.99
CA ILE A 191 10.20 -27.57 -5.52
C ILE A 191 9.56 -26.44 -6.34
N PHE A 192 10.27 -25.33 -6.59
CA PHE A 192 9.76 -24.25 -7.47
C PHE A 192 9.37 -24.77 -8.86
N LYS A 193 10.11 -25.75 -9.40
CA LYS A 193 9.79 -26.42 -10.69
C LYS A 193 8.52 -27.26 -10.67
N THR A 194 7.97 -27.58 -9.50
CA THR A 194 6.68 -28.29 -9.37
C THR A 194 5.46 -27.38 -9.34
N LEU A 195 5.66 -26.06 -9.22
CA LEU A 195 4.56 -25.12 -9.13
C LEU A 195 3.72 -25.11 -10.43
N PRO A 196 2.38 -25.03 -10.34
CA PRO A 196 1.51 -24.96 -11.51
C PRO A 196 1.75 -23.70 -12.36
N ASN A 197 1.57 -23.79 -13.68
CA ASN A 197 1.65 -22.63 -14.58
C ASN A 197 0.48 -21.64 -14.44
N ASP A 198 -0.63 -22.08 -13.85
CA ASP A 198 -1.83 -21.27 -13.59
C ASP A 198 -1.89 -20.87 -12.11
N HIS A 199 -2.10 -19.58 -11.86
CA HIS A 199 -2.14 -19.04 -10.49
C HIS A 199 -3.35 -19.54 -9.70
N ASN A 200 -4.47 -19.89 -10.35
CA ASN A 200 -5.62 -20.46 -9.64
C ASN A 200 -5.31 -21.88 -9.17
N ALA A 201 -4.69 -22.70 -10.02
CA ALA A 201 -4.20 -24.02 -9.62
C ALA A 201 -3.18 -23.94 -8.46
N LEU A 202 -2.33 -22.91 -8.43
CA LEU A 202 -1.43 -22.67 -7.30
C LEU A 202 -2.19 -22.38 -6.00
N PHE A 203 -3.26 -21.57 -6.04
CA PHE A 203 -4.07 -21.30 -4.85
C PHE A 203 -4.66 -22.58 -4.26
N GLU A 204 -5.25 -23.43 -5.08
CA GLU A 204 -5.82 -24.71 -4.66
C GLU A 204 -4.75 -25.62 -4.05
N LEU A 205 -3.58 -25.74 -4.71
CA LEU A 205 -2.46 -26.54 -4.21
C LEU A 205 -1.94 -26.04 -2.86
N ALA A 206 -1.62 -24.74 -2.78
CA ALA A 206 -0.96 -24.18 -1.62
C ALA A 206 -1.88 -24.09 -0.40
N LEU A 207 -3.13 -23.66 -0.59
CA LEU A 207 -4.07 -23.48 0.52
C LEU A 207 -4.66 -24.80 1.03
N HIS A 208 -4.70 -25.84 0.20
CA HIS A 208 -5.00 -27.18 0.68
C HIS A 208 -4.03 -27.62 1.79
N ASP A 209 -2.74 -27.35 1.63
CA ASP A 209 -1.73 -27.76 2.62
C ASP A 209 -1.61 -26.75 3.78
N LEU A 210 -1.62 -25.44 3.46
CA LEU A 210 -1.38 -24.39 4.44
C LEU A 210 -2.62 -24.03 5.28
N ALA A 211 -3.82 -24.23 4.74
CA ALA A 211 -5.08 -23.77 5.33
C ALA A 211 -6.25 -24.77 5.16
N PRO A 212 -6.07 -26.08 5.45
CA PRO A 212 -7.03 -27.13 5.06
C PRO A 212 -8.43 -27.01 5.69
N THR A 213 -8.55 -26.40 6.88
CA THR A 213 -9.81 -26.46 7.66
C THR A 213 -10.28 -25.10 8.20
N THR A 214 -9.67 -23.99 7.78
CA THR A 214 -9.92 -22.67 8.36
C THR A 214 -10.84 -21.82 7.49
N LYS A 215 -11.71 -21.03 8.12
CA LYS A 215 -12.53 -20.02 7.46
C LYS A 215 -11.82 -18.66 7.34
N ASN A 216 -10.69 -18.50 8.00
CA ASN A 216 -9.94 -17.24 8.08
C ASN A 216 -8.92 -17.08 6.93
N VAL A 217 -9.07 -17.85 5.85
CA VAL A 217 -8.22 -17.76 4.65
C VAL A 217 -8.13 -16.32 4.10
N PRO A 218 -9.22 -15.52 4.02
CA PRO A 218 -9.10 -14.15 3.51
C PRO A 218 -8.17 -13.27 4.36
N ASP A 219 -8.14 -13.46 5.68
CA ASP A 219 -7.28 -12.70 6.58
C ASP A 219 -5.80 -13.10 6.42
N TYR A 220 -5.52 -14.39 6.20
CA TYR A 220 -4.15 -14.85 5.89
C TYR A 220 -3.65 -14.33 4.54
N LEU A 221 -4.46 -14.44 3.49
CA LEU A 221 -4.11 -13.89 2.18
C LEU A 221 -3.94 -12.37 2.23
N HIS A 222 -4.71 -11.68 3.07
CA HIS A 222 -4.52 -10.25 3.33
C HIS A 222 -3.20 -9.98 4.06
N ALA A 223 -2.82 -10.79 5.07
CA ALA A 223 -1.52 -10.69 5.73
C ALA A 223 -0.35 -10.85 4.75
N LEU A 224 -0.46 -11.77 3.78
CA LEU A 224 0.53 -11.94 2.72
C LEU A 224 0.66 -10.69 1.83
N LEU A 225 -0.46 -10.04 1.47
CA LEU A 225 -0.43 -8.78 0.72
C LEU A 225 0.15 -7.63 1.53
N LEU A 226 -0.11 -7.59 2.85
CA LEU A 226 0.42 -6.55 3.75
C LEU A 226 1.96 -6.63 3.89
N ASP A 227 2.56 -7.82 3.82
CA ASP A 227 4.03 -7.97 3.79
C ASP A 227 4.68 -7.27 2.58
N ILE A 228 3.93 -7.14 1.48
CA ILE A 228 4.36 -6.49 0.23
C ILE A 228 3.43 -5.32 -0.13
N ASN A 229 2.92 -4.60 0.87
CA ASN A 229 1.85 -3.61 0.70
C ASN A 229 2.19 -2.53 -0.34
N GLY A 230 3.47 -2.18 -0.52
CA GLY A 230 3.91 -1.25 -1.57
C GLY A 230 3.57 -1.75 -2.97
N TRP A 231 3.96 -2.98 -3.31
CA TRP A 231 3.65 -3.60 -4.60
C TRP A 231 2.16 -3.90 -4.73
N ALA A 232 1.50 -4.36 -3.66
CA ALA A 232 0.07 -4.59 -3.68
C ALA A 232 -0.69 -3.28 -3.98
N SER A 233 -0.31 -2.17 -3.33
CA SER A 233 -0.92 -0.86 -3.58
C SER A 233 -0.63 -0.33 -4.98
N TRP A 234 0.55 -0.62 -5.55
CA TRP A 234 0.86 -0.31 -6.94
C TRP A 234 -0.01 -1.12 -7.91
N VAL A 235 -0.18 -2.43 -7.69
CA VAL A 235 -1.04 -3.28 -8.50
C VAL A 235 -2.50 -2.81 -8.43
N ALA A 236 -3.00 -2.48 -7.24
CA ALA A 236 -4.32 -1.89 -7.07
C ALA A 236 -4.46 -0.57 -7.86
N TYR A 237 -3.40 0.24 -7.92
CA TYR A 237 -3.38 1.46 -8.75
C TYR A 237 -3.45 1.14 -10.25
N VAL A 238 -2.68 0.17 -10.75
CA VAL A 238 -2.72 -0.23 -12.16
C VAL A 238 -4.12 -0.73 -12.53
N GLU A 239 -4.71 -1.62 -11.73
CA GLU A 239 -6.09 -2.09 -11.95
C GLU A 239 -7.13 -0.97 -11.87
N TRP A 240 -6.92 0.02 -11.01
CA TRP A 240 -7.76 1.21 -10.95
C TRP A 240 -7.69 2.03 -12.25
N GLN A 241 -6.49 2.22 -12.81
CA GLN A 241 -6.32 2.91 -14.08
C GLN A 241 -6.99 2.16 -15.24
N GLU A 242 -6.88 0.84 -15.29
CA GLU A 242 -7.56 0.02 -16.31
C GLU A 242 -9.08 0.09 -16.18
N ARG A 243 -9.60 0.05 -14.95
CA ARG A 243 -11.03 0.27 -14.68
C ARG A 243 -11.52 1.64 -15.14
N LEU A 244 -10.73 2.70 -14.95
CA LEU A 244 -11.07 4.04 -15.45
C LEU A 244 -11.13 4.11 -16.99
N LYS A 245 -10.41 3.21 -17.69
CA LYS A 245 -10.49 3.06 -19.16
C LYS A 245 -11.64 2.14 -19.61
N GLY A 246 -12.40 1.56 -18.68
CA GLY A 246 -13.49 0.62 -18.94
C GLY A 246 -13.06 -0.85 -18.98
N ASN A 247 -11.80 -1.16 -18.69
CA ASN A 247 -11.27 -2.53 -18.67
C ASN A 247 -11.45 -3.16 -17.27
N THR A 248 -12.69 -3.57 -16.96
CA THR A 248 -13.07 -4.09 -15.63
C THR A 248 -12.58 -5.51 -15.35
N ASP A 249 -12.29 -6.27 -16.41
CA ASP A 249 -11.88 -7.68 -16.32
C ASP A 249 -10.36 -7.83 -16.13
N PHE A 250 -9.63 -6.71 -16.14
CA PHE A 250 -8.18 -6.70 -15.92
C PHE A 250 -7.86 -6.94 -14.45
N VAL A 251 -7.30 -8.13 -14.16
CA VAL A 251 -6.94 -8.56 -12.81
C VAL A 251 -5.46 -8.99 -12.73
N LEU A 252 -4.72 -8.32 -11.85
CA LEU A 252 -3.32 -8.54 -11.56
C LEU A 252 -3.09 -8.92 -10.09
N MET A 253 -3.91 -8.43 -9.16
CA MET A 253 -3.72 -8.66 -7.73
C MET A 253 -3.71 -10.16 -7.36
N PRO A 254 -4.59 -11.03 -7.90
CA PRO A 254 -4.51 -12.47 -7.64
C PRO A 254 -3.19 -13.09 -8.12
N GLN A 255 -2.58 -12.55 -9.18
CA GLN A 255 -1.30 -13.05 -9.68
C GLN A 255 -0.14 -12.66 -8.76
N LEU A 256 -0.11 -11.42 -8.27
CA LEU A 256 0.86 -10.97 -7.27
C LEU A 256 0.72 -11.78 -5.97
N LEU A 257 -0.51 -11.98 -5.50
CA LEU A 257 -0.80 -12.78 -4.31
C LEU A 257 -0.33 -14.24 -4.49
N ALA A 258 -0.54 -14.81 -5.68
CA ALA A 258 -0.07 -16.16 -5.98
C ALA A 258 1.46 -16.25 -5.90
N MET A 259 2.20 -15.29 -6.46
CA MET A 259 3.67 -15.25 -6.32
C MET A 259 4.10 -15.24 -4.85
N ARG A 260 3.43 -14.43 -4.01
CA ARG A 260 3.74 -14.35 -2.58
C ARG A 260 3.37 -15.61 -1.81
N LEU A 261 2.22 -16.23 -2.11
CA LEU A 261 1.77 -17.49 -1.51
C LEU A 261 2.65 -18.67 -1.91
N ALA A 262 3.17 -18.68 -3.14
CA ALA A 262 4.05 -19.73 -3.63
C ALA A 262 5.29 -19.88 -2.74
N TRP A 263 5.88 -18.78 -2.28
CA TRP A 263 7.00 -18.80 -1.33
C TRP A 263 6.63 -19.47 -0.01
N GLU A 264 5.43 -19.24 0.52
CA GLU A 264 4.96 -19.89 1.74
C GLU A 264 4.92 -21.40 1.56
N TRP A 265 4.34 -21.86 0.46
CA TRP A 265 4.20 -23.29 0.18
C TRP A 265 5.54 -23.95 -0.16
N VAL A 266 6.40 -23.29 -0.94
CA VAL A 266 7.72 -23.84 -1.28
C VAL A 266 8.58 -24.04 -0.03
N LEU A 267 8.60 -23.07 0.88
CA LEU A 267 9.33 -23.22 2.15
C LEU A 267 8.70 -24.27 3.06
N TRP A 268 7.36 -24.35 3.08
CA TRP A 268 6.65 -25.40 3.79
C TRP A 268 7.08 -26.79 3.30
N GLN A 269 7.05 -27.03 1.98
CA GLN A 269 7.47 -28.30 1.39
C GLN A 269 8.96 -28.57 1.60
N HIS A 270 9.82 -27.55 1.47
CA HIS A 270 11.26 -27.70 1.68
C HIS A 270 11.56 -28.14 3.12
N CYS A 271 10.90 -27.51 4.10
CA CYS A 271 10.98 -27.89 5.50
C CYS A 271 10.54 -29.35 5.72
N TYR A 272 9.40 -29.73 5.14
CA TYR A 272 8.82 -31.06 5.24
C TYR A 272 9.73 -32.17 4.70
N LEU A 273 10.43 -31.89 3.61
CA LEU A 273 11.31 -32.86 2.95
C LEU A 273 12.68 -32.96 3.62
N ASN A 274 13.21 -31.87 4.16
CA ASN A 274 14.63 -31.80 4.54
C ASN A 274 14.87 -31.66 6.06
N HIS A 275 13.87 -31.25 6.86
CA HIS A 275 14.07 -30.88 8.26
C HIS A 275 12.98 -31.46 9.21
N PRO A 276 13.04 -32.75 9.57
CA PRO A 276 11.99 -33.40 10.38
C PRO A 276 11.71 -32.74 11.74
N THR A 277 12.74 -32.25 12.43
CA THR A 277 12.58 -31.57 13.73
C THR A 277 11.91 -30.21 13.57
N LEU A 278 12.36 -29.43 12.59
CA LEU A 278 11.79 -28.11 12.30
C LEU A 278 10.34 -28.22 11.83
N LYS A 279 10.05 -29.22 11.00
CA LYS A 279 8.69 -29.57 10.56
C LYS A 279 7.75 -29.72 11.76
N ALA A 280 8.12 -30.52 12.75
CA ALA A 280 7.25 -30.77 13.91
C ALA A 280 6.95 -29.49 14.70
N GLN A 281 7.95 -28.61 14.86
CA GLN A 281 7.78 -27.30 15.50
C GLN A 281 6.88 -26.38 14.67
N LEU A 282 7.13 -26.29 13.35
CA LEU A 282 6.34 -25.47 12.44
C LEU A 282 4.86 -25.91 12.42
N ASP A 283 4.59 -27.21 12.36
CA ASP A 283 3.23 -27.77 12.40
C ASP A 283 2.48 -27.38 13.68
N GLU A 284 3.15 -27.50 14.84
CA GLU A 284 2.57 -27.14 16.13
C GLU A 284 2.26 -25.64 16.19
N HIS A 285 3.25 -24.79 15.89
CA HIS A 285 3.09 -23.34 15.91
C HIS A 285 2.02 -22.86 14.91
N TRP A 286 2.02 -23.40 13.69
CA TRP A 286 1.07 -23.05 12.65
C TRP A 286 -0.36 -23.39 13.06
N LYS A 287 -0.58 -24.61 13.60
CA LYS A 287 -1.89 -25.05 14.08
C LYS A 287 -2.39 -24.23 15.26
N VAL A 288 -1.52 -23.86 16.21
CA VAL A 288 -1.87 -23.00 17.35
C VAL A 288 -2.23 -21.61 16.86
N GLN A 289 -1.41 -21.03 16.00
CA GLN A 289 -1.60 -19.68 15.48
C GLN A 289 -2.93 -19.52 14.72
N TRP A 290 -3.29 -20.49 13.87
CA TRP A 290 -4.58 -20.48 13.17
C TRP A 290 -5.78 -20.41 14.11
N LYS A 291 -5.74 -21.18 15.21
CA LYS A 291 -6.81 -21.18 16.22
C LYS A 291 -6.85 -19.86 16.98
N ALA A 292 -5.70 -19.23 17.19
CA ALA A 292 -5.57 -18.01 17.96
C ALA A 292 -5.91 -16.73 17.16
N LEU A 293 -5.96 -16.78 15.82
CA LEU A 293 -6.12 -15.57 14.99
C LEU A 293 -7.33 -14.68 15.35
N PRO A 294 -8.56 -15.21 15.57
CA PRO A 294 -9.68 -14.37 16.00
C PRO A 294 -9.40 -13.69 17.36
N THR A 295 -8.88 -14.46 18.32
CA THR A 295 -8.51 -13.94 19.64
C THR A 295 -7.41 -12.89 19.55
N LEU A 296 -6.45 -13.06 18.65
CA LEU A 296 -5.37 -12.10 18.44
C LEU A 296 -5.91 -10.74 17.97
N ILE A 297 -6.89 -10.74 17.06
CA ILE A 297 -7.55 -9.49 16.62
C ILE A 297 -8.30 -8.84 17.79
N ASP A 298 -9.01 -9.63 18.59
CA ASP A 298 -9.73 -9.13 19.78
C ASP A 298 -8.76 -8.57 20.85
N GLU A 299 -7.61 -9.21 21.06
CA GLU A 299 -6.55 -8.74 21.95
C GLU A 299 -6.02 -7.37 21.51
N HIS A 300 -5.76 -7.19 20.21
CA HIS A 300 -5.40 -5.88 19.65
C HIS A 300 -6.51 -4.85 19.86
N ALA A 301 -7.77 -5.21 19.62
CA ALA A 301 -8.91 -4.32 19.82
C ALA A 301 -9.05 -3.85 21.28
N GLN A 302 -8.87 -4.76 22.25
CA GLN A 302 -8.88 -4.47 23.67
C GLN A 302 -7.69 -3.62 24.09
N HIS A 303 -6.50 -3.96 23.59
CA HIS A 303 -5.25 -3.27 23.94
C HIS A 303 -5.27 -1.79 23.54
N GLN A 304 -5.75 -1.49 22.34
CA GLN A 304 -5.80 -0.13 21.82
C GLN A 304 -6.99 0.70 22.35
N GLN A 305 -7.96 0.10 23.06
CA GLN A 305 -9.20 0.77 23.47
C GLN A 305 -8.94 2.06 24.26
N LEU A 306 -8.05 1.99 25.25
CA LEU A 306 -7.68 3.16 26.06
C LEU A 306 -6.86 4.17 25.25
N ARG A 307 -6.11 3.72 24.24
CA ARG A 307 -5.35 4.61 23.36
C ARG A 307 -6.25 5.38 22.39
N TRP A 308 -7.38 4.81 21.96
CA TRP A 308 -8.42 5.55 21.24
C TRP A 308 -9.05 6.66 22.09
N CYS A 309 -9.21 6.46 23.39
CA CYS A 309 -9.64 7.52 24.31
C CYS A 309 -8.63 8.66 24.35
N TRP A 310 -7.33 8.36 24.41
CA TRP A 310 -6.27 9.38 24.32
C TRP A 310 -6.28 10.12 22.98
N GLN A 311 -6.51 9.42 21.87
CA GLN A 311 -6.63 10.03 20.55
C GLN A 311 -7.81 11.00 20.49
N LEU A 312 -9.00 10.58 20.92
CA LEU A 312 -10.17 11.44 20.94
C LEU A 312 -10.00 12.64 21.90
N ALA A 313 -9.37 12.44 23.06
CA ALA A 313 -9.08 13.54 23.98
C ALA A 313 -8.12 14.57 23.37
N ASN A 314 -7.15 14.12 22.56
CA ASN A 314 -6.26 15.01 21.80
C ASN A 314 -7.03 15.81 20.74
N GLU A 315 -7.97 15.17 20.04
CA GLU A 315 -8.84 15.82 19.05
C GLU A 315 -9.78 16.83 19.70
N LEU A 316 -10.37 16.50 20.85
CA LEU A 316 -11.20 17.42 21.65
C LEU A 316 -10.39 18.64 22.12
N ALA A 317 -9.16 18.42 22.60
CA ALA A 317 -8.28 19.51 23.01
C ALA A 317 -7.94 20.46 21.85
N TYR A 318 -7.70 19.91 20.66
CA TYR A 318 -7.52 20.70 19.44
C TYR A 318 -8.80 21.46 19.06
N GLN A 319 -9.94 20.77 19.09
CA GLN A 319 -11.24 21.33 18.74
C GLN A 319 -11.63 22.48 19.67
N GLU A 320 -11.34 22.40 20.97
CA GLU A 320 -11.60 23.47 21.93
C GLU A 320 -10.86 24.75 21.54
N VAL A 321 -9.57 24.65 21.24
CA VAL A 321 -8.74 25.79 20.81
C VAL A 321 -9.25 26.37 19.49
N LEU A 322 -9.55 25.51 18.51
CA LEU A 322 -10.06 25.94 17.21
C LEU A 322 -11.43 26.64 17.35
N THR A 323 -12.34 26.04 18.13
CA THR A 323 -13.69 26.58 18.34
C THR A 323 -13.64 27.94 19.04
N LYS A 324 -12.71 28.12 19.99
CA LYS A 324 -12.50 29.43 20.62
C LYS A 324 -12.11 30.49 19.59
N LYS A 325 -11.12 30.19 18.75
CA LYS A 325 -10.68 31.10 17.67
C LYS A 325 -11.79 31.43 16.68
N LEU A 326 -12.58 30.43 16.28
CA LEU A 326 -13.69 30.62 15.34
C LEU A 326 -14.84 31.47 15.91
N ARG A 327 -14.93 31.61 17.24
CA ARG A 327 -15.92 32.48 17.91
C ARG A 327 -15.42 33.90 18.13
N GLU A 328 -14.13 34.16 17.95
CA GLU A 328 -13.57 35.51 18.05
C GLU A 328 -14.13 36.35 16.88
N THR A 329 -14.58 37.58 17.19
CA THR A 329 -15.06 38.49 16.15
C THR A 329 -13.86 38.88 15.28
N PRO A 330 -13.92 38.69 13.95
CA PRO A 330 -12.86 39.15 13.07
C PRO A 330 -12.69 40.67 13.25
N PRO A 331 -11.45 41.21 13.15
CA PRO A 331 -11.28 42.65 13.08
C PRO A 331 -12.13 43.20 11.93
N THR A 332 -12.79 44.34 12.16
CA THR A 332 -13.57 45.03 11.14
C THR A 332 -12.71 45.29 9.92
N THR A 333 -13.09 44.69 8.79
CA THR A 333 -12.47 44.98 7.49
C THR A 333 -12.95 46.34 7.01
N ASP A 334 -12.03 47.21 6.62
CA ASP A 334 -12.38 48.46 5.93
C ASP A 334 -13.23 48.13 4.69
N ASN A 335 -14.31 48.89 4.47
CA ASN A 335 -15.21 48.78 3.31
C ASN A 335 -14.53 49.27 2.02
N THR A 336 -13.36 48.73 1.70
CA THR A 336 -12.64 49.01 0.45
C THR A 336 -13.32 48.26 -0.69
N SER A 337 -13.63 48.97 -1.78
CA SER A 337 -14.18 48.33 -2.98
C SER A 337 -13.17 47.34 -3.57
N THR A 338 -13.60 46.11 -3.82
CA THR A 338 -12.77 45.09 -4.49
C THR A 338 -12.44 45.54 -5.91
N GLN A 339 -11.14 45.61 -6.24
CA GLN A 339 -10.63 45.91 -7.58
C GLN A 339 -10.13 44.65 -8.30
N LEU A 340 -9.70 43.63 -7.53
CA LEU A 340 -9.29 42.33 -8.05
C LEU A 340 -9.91 41.23 -7.19
N GLN A 341 -10.59 40.28 -7.83
CA GLN A 341 -11.00 39.03 -7.20
C GLN A 341 -10.38 37.87 -7.95
N ALA A 342 -9.64 37.01 -7.24
CA ALA A 342 -8.94 35.87 -7.81
C ALA A 342 -9.39 34.55 -7.17
N VAL A 343 -9.54 33.52 -7.99
CA VAL A 343 -9.94 32.18 -7.53
C VAL A 343 -8.71 31.28 -7.49
N PHE A 344 -8.45 30.69 -6.34
CA PHE A 344 -7.36 29.74 -6.12
C PHE A 344 -7.91 28.37 -5.70
N CYS A 345 -7.07 27.34 -5.74
CA CYS A 345 -7.42 26.08 -5.10
C CYS A 345 -7.73 26.32 -3.61
N ILE A 346 -8.68 25.58 -3.03
CA ILE A 346 -8.98 25.65 -1.59
C ILE A 346 -7.90 24.98 -0.73
N ASP A 347 -7.01 24.20 -1.36
CA ASP A 347 -5.89 23.53 -0.72
C ASP A 347 -4.96 24.52 -0.01
N VAL A 348 -4.53 24.17 1.21
CA VAL A 348 -3.68 24.99 2.07
C VAL A 348 -2.33 25.33 1.46
N ARG A 349 -1.86 24.56 0.46
CA ARG A 349 -0.62 24.87 -0.27
C ARG A 349 -0.70 26.17 -1.07
N SER A 350 -1.90 26.61 -1.43
CA SER A 350 -2.11 27.91 -2.11
C SER A 350 -2.15 29.09 -1.14
N GLU A 351 -2.29 28.84 0.17
CA GLU A 351 -2.49 29.87 1.18
C GLU A 351 -1.38 30.94 1.18
N PRO A 352 -0.07 30.59 1.10
CA PRO A 352 0.99 31.61 1.10
C PRO A 352 0.90 32.56 -0.11
N MET A 353 0.51 32.03 -1.27
CA MET A 353 0.35 32.85 -2.49
C MET A 353 -0.85 33.78 -2.37
N ARG A 354 -1.97 33.28 -1.84
CA ARG A 354 -3.17 34.09 -1.62
C ARG A 354 -2.91 35.22 -0.62
N ALA A 355 -2.31 34.87 0.52
CA ALA A 355 -1.96 35.83 1.56
C ALA A 355 -0.99 36.92 1.03
N ALA A 356 0.02 36.53 0.26
CA ALA A 356 0.94 37.49 -0.37
C ALA A 356 0.25 38.43 -1.36
N LEU A 357 -0.75 37.93 -2.10
CA LEU A 357 -1.52 38.73 -3.06
C LEU A 357 -2.48 39.70 -2.36
N GLU A 358 -3.19 39.24 -1.33
CA GLU A 358 -4.08 40.08 -0.51
C GLU A 358 -3.29 41.15 0.28
N ALA A 359 -2.07 40.84 0.71
CA ALA A 359 -1.20 41.79 1.39
C ALA A 359 -0.75 42.97 0.51
N GLN A 360 -0.90 42.90 -0.81
CA GLN A 360 -0.54 44.01 -1.70
C GLN A 360 -1.55 45.17 -1.63
N SER A 361 -2.82 44.89 -1.32
CA SER A 361 -3.87 45.90 -1.24
C SER A 361 -5.15 45.35 -0.61
N ASN A 362 -5.80 46.15 0.24
CA ASN A 362 -7.13 45.87 0.78
C ASN A 362 -8.24 45.78 -0.29
N ALA A 363 -7.95 46.18 -1.54
CA ALA A 363 -8.85 46.04 -2.67
C ALA A 363 -8.72 44.68 -3.40
N ILE A 364 -7.83 43.79 -2.94
CA ILE A 364 -7.62 42.47 -3.52
C ILE A 364 -8.27 41.41 -2.63
N GLN A 365 -9.06 40.52 -3.24
CA GLN A 365 -9.70 39.39 -2.56
C GLN A 365 -9.36 38.07 -3.25
N THR A 366 -9.11 37.04 -2.46
CA THR A 366 -9.02 35.67 -2.97
C THR A 366 -10.16 34.80 -2.46
N ILE A 367 -10.61 33.86 -3.29
CA ILE A 367 -11.58 32.83 -2.90
C ILE A 367 -11.03 31.45 -3.22
N GLY A 368 -11.37 30.47 -2.40
CA GLY A 368 -10.98 29.06 -2.59
C GLY A 368 -12.02 28.29 -3.41
N PHE A 369 -11.55 27.47 -4.35
CA PHE A 369 -12.34 26.52 -5.11
C PHE A 369 -11.73 25.12 -5.00
N ALA A 370 -12.56 24.10 -4.83
CA ALA A 370 -12.06 22.73 -4.68
C ALA A 370 -11.60 22.13 -6.01
N GLY A 371 -10.35 21.65 -6.05
CA GLY A 371 -9.82 20.85 -7.15
C GLY A 371 -9.50 21.64 -8.42
N PHE A 372 -9.72 21.00 -9.56
CA PHE A 372 -9.24 21.43 -10.89
C PHE A 372 -10.30 22.27 -11.62
N PHE A 373 -11.00 23.15 -10.90
CA PHE A 373 -12.06 24.02 -11.44
C PHE A 373 -13.21 23.28 -12.16
N GLY A 374 -13.43 22.00 -11.81
CA GLY A 374 -14.44 21.15 -12.45
C GLY A 374 -14.09 20.70 -13.87
N LEU A 375 -12.84 20.88 -14.30
CA LEU A 375 -12.39 20.59 -15.67
C LEU A 375 -11.48 19.36 -15.69
N PRO A 376 -11.96 18.17 -16.10
CA PRO A 376 -11.14 16.97 -16.23
C PRO A 376 -10.29 17.02 -17.52
N ILE A 377 -9.28 17.89 -17.51
CA ILE A 377 -8.45 18.21 -18.68
C ILE A 377 -7.24 17.29 -18.76
N THR A 378 -6.96 16.79 -19.96
CA THR A 378 -5.62 16.33 -20.34
C THR A 378 -5.01 17.34 -21.29
N VAL A 379 -3.78 17.75 -21.02
CA VAL A 379 -3.02 18.66 -21.86
C VAL A 379 -2.08 17.87 -22.76
N ASN A 380 -1.99 18.27 -24.02
CA ASN A 380 -1.12 17.65 -25.01
C ASN A 380 -0.09 18.66 -25.48
N GLU A 381 1.19 18.30 -25.32
CA GLU A 381 2.28 19.09 -25.85
C GLU A 381 2.35 18.96 -27.38
N PRO A 382 2.55 20.07 -28.12
CA PRO A 382 2.65 20.01 -29.57
C PRO A 382 3.88 19.21 -30.01
N GLY A 383 3.66 18.21 -30.87
CA GLY A 383 4.73 17.36 -31.39
C GLY A 383 5.20 16.28 -30.41
N SER A 384 4.42 16.02 -29.35
CA SER A 384 4.60 14.92 -28.41
C SER A 384 3.32 14.07 -28.36
N ASP A 385 3.46 12.76 -28.19
CA ASP A 385 2.35 11.87 -27.86
C ASP A 385 2.06 11.85 -26.35
N PHE A 386 2.81 12.64 -25.57
CA PHE A 386 2.63 12.76 -24.13
C PHE A 386 1.31 13.48 -23.78
N ASN A 387 0.53 12.81 -22.93
CA ASN A 387 -0.74 13.28 -22.41
C ASN A 387 -0.57 13.58 -20.91
N GLU A 388 -0.60 14.85 -20.53
CA GLU A 388 -0.49 15.27 -19.13
C GLU A 388 -1.88 15.40 -18.50
N PRO A 389 -2.26 14.53 -17.55
CA PRO A 389 -3.55 14.62 -16.89
C PRO A 389 -3.56 15.76 -15.85
N ASN A 390 -4.20 16.87 -16.18
CA ASN A 390 -4.46 17.99 -15.28
C ASN A 390 -5.87 17.87 -14.68
N LEU A 391 -6.09 16.79 -13.93
CA LEU A 391 -7.38 16.45 -13.32
C LEU A 391 -7.20 15.69 -12.00
N PRO A 392 -8.25 15.55 -11.16
CA PRO A 392 -8.16 14.71 -9.96
C PRO A 392 -7.73 13.29 -10.31
N GLY A 393 -6.77 12.72 -9.58
CA GLY A 393 -6.21 11.38 -9.85
C GLY A 393 -7.21 10.21 -9.78
N LEU A 394 -8.43 10.47 -9.28
CA LEU A 394 -9.54 9.52 -9.21
C LEU A 394 -10.45 9.54 -10.45
N LEU A 395 -10.27 10.49 -11.37
CA LEU A 395 -11.14 10.67 -12.54
C LEU A 395 -10.42 10.29 -13.83
N ALA A 396 -11.19 9.89 -14.83
CA ALA A 396 -10.72 9.82 -16.21
C ALA A 396 -10.84 11.20 -16.89
N PRO A 397 -9.93 11.55 -17.80
CA PRO A 397 -10.04 12.79 -18.55
C PRO A 397 -11.27 12.79 -19.47
N LYS A 398 -11.92 13.94 -19.60
CA LYS A 398 -13.06 14.13 -20.54
C LYS A 398 -12.83 15.26 -21.54
N ILE A 399 -11.84 16.11 -21.29
CA ILE A 399 -11.51 17.25 -22.13
C ILE A 399 -10.05 17.11 -22.55
N ASN A 400 -9.78 17.14 -23.85
CA ASN A 400 -8.42 17.18 -24.39
C ASN A 400 -8.10 18.61 -24.82
N VAL A 401 -7.05 19.19 -24.25
CA VAL A 401 -6.57 20.53 -24.60
C VAL A 401 -5.22 20.38 -25.28
N ARG A 402 -5.09 20.95 -26.48
CA ARG A 402 -3.84 21.00 -27.23
C ARG A 402 -3.32 22.42 -27.23
N GLN A 403 -2.06 22.60 -26.83
CA GLN A 403 -1.42 23.89 -27.02
C GLN A 403 -1.25 24.13 -28.53
N ALA A 404 -1.68 25.30 -29.00
CA ALA A 404 -1.50 25.65 -30.40
C ALA A 404 -0.01 25.86 -30.69
N ALA A 405 0.51 25.21 -31.73
CA ALA A 405 1.86 25.45 -32.24
C ALA A 405 1.81 25.77 -33.72
N LEU A 406 2.51 26.83 -34.13
CA LEU A 406 2.63 27.24 -35.52
C LEU A 406 3.37 26.19 -36.38
N ASN A 407 4.23 25.36 -35.78
CA ASN A 407 4.92 24.27 -36.46
C ASN A 407 5.23 23.11 -35.50
N THR A 408 4.33 22.13 -35.47
CA THR A 408 4.42 20.94 -34.60
C THR A 408 5.67 20.11 -34.86
N ALA A 409 6.10 19.95 -36.12
CA ALA A 409 7.29 19.15 -36.48
C ALA A 409 8.60 19.77 -35.95
N LYS A 410 8.71 21.11 -35.97
CA LYS A 410 9.86 21.81 -35.39
C LYS A 410 9.89 21.68 -33.87
N GLN A 411 8.73 21.76 -33.21
CA GLN A 411 8.61 21.57 -31.77
C GLN A 411 8.95 20.14 -31.36
N ALA A 412 8.46 19.12 -32.09
CA ALA A 412 8.79 17.71 -31.88
C ALA A 412 10.31 17.47 -31.90
N LYS A 413 11.02 18.02 -32.90
CA LYS A 413 12.48 17.91 -33.00
C LYS A 413 13.19 18.56 -31.81
N LYS A 414 12.73 19.72 -31.35
CA LYS A 414 13.29 20.42 -30.18
C LYS A 414 13.07 19.61 -28.89
N ASN A 415 11.86 19.11 -28.68
CA ASN A 415 11.50 18.30 -27.52
C ASN A 415 12.32 17.00 -27.49
N ASN A 416 12.40 16.28 -28.62
CA ASN A 416 13.22 15.07 -28.74
C ASN A 416 14.71 15.32 -28.48
N ARG A 417 15.26 16.45 -28.94
CA ARG A 417 16.66 16.81 -28.64
C ARG A 417 16.86 17.04 -27.14
N ARG A 418 15.94 17.73 -26.47
CA ARG A 418 16.00 17.98 -25.02
C ARG A 418 15.83 16.69 -24.22
N ALA A 419 14.88 15.83 -24.61
CA ALA A 419 14.69 14.52 -23.98
C ALA A 419 15.93 13.63 -24.12
N ARG A 420 16.56 13.60 -25.30
CA ARG A 420 17.83 12.89 -25.50
C ARG A 420 18.95 13.43 -24.63
N LEU A 421 19.09 14.75 -24.51
CA LEU A 421 20.08 15.38 -23.63
C LEU A 421 19.85 15.04 -22.15
N ASN A 422 18.60 15.04 -21.68
CA ASN A 422 18.26 14.64 -20.32
C ASN A 422 18.49 13.13 -20.10
N SER A 423 18.12 12.27 -21.06
CA SER A 423 18.39 10.83 -20.95
C SER A 423 19.89 10.51 -20.94
N LEU A 424 20.70 11.35 -21.59
CA LEU A 424 22.15 11.25 -21.56
C LEU A 424 22.71 11.68 -20.19
N SER A 425 22.08 12.63 -19.47
CA SER A 425 22.48 13.02 -18.11
C SER A 425 22.09 12.00 -17.04
N ASP A 426 21.07 11.19 -17.29
CA ASP A 426 20.55 10.19 -16.34
C ASP A 426 21.15 8.78 -16.57
N GLY A 427 21.99 8.61 -17.59
CA GLY A 427 22.62 7.34 -17.91
C GLY A 427 23.82 7.02 -16.98
N PRO A 428 24.15 5.74 -16.74
CA PRO A 428 25.29 5.35 -15.90
C PRO A 428 26.66 5.86 -16.39
N ALA A 429 26.78 6.26 -17.66
CA ALA A 429 27.98 6.86 -18.25
C ALA A 429 28.04 8.41 -18.12
N ALA A 430 26.98 9.05 -17.60
CA ALA A 430 26.82 10.50 -17.58
C ALA A 430 27.71 11.23 -16.57
N THR A 431 28.17 10.52 -15.53
CA THR A 431 28.81 11.11 -14.35
C THR A 431 30.18 11.72 -14.63
N PHE A 432 30.88 11.31 -15.70
CA PHE A 432 32.20 11.85 -16.07
C PHE A 432 32.23 12.48 -17.46
N SER A 433 31.66 11.83 -18.47
CA SER A 433 31.86 12.26 -19.87
C SER A 433 31.12 13.54 -20.25
N ILE A 434 30.00 13.87 -19.58
CA ILE A 434 29.21 15.07 -19.90
C ILE A 434 29.79 16.30 -19.22
N VAL A 435 30.26 16.16 -17.97
CA VAL A 435 30.90 17.24 -17.20
C VAL A 435 32.19 17.71 -17.87
N GLU A 436 32.96 16.82 -18.51
CA GLU A 436 34.18 17.18 -19.25
C GLU A 436 33.93 17.74 -20.66
N SER A 437 32.69 17.71 -21.15
CA SER A 437 32.32 18.14 -22.51
C SER A 437 31.55 19.46 -22.59
N LEU A 438 31.19 20.03 -21.43
CA LEU A 438 30.61 21.36 -21.24
C LEU A 438 31.71 22.36 -20.86
#